data_AF-A0A955ZEE4-F1
#
_entry.id   AF-A0A955ZEE4-F1
#
_cell.length_a   1.000
_cell.length_b   1.000
_cell.length_c   1.000
_cell.angle_alpha   90.00
_cell.angle_beta   90.00
_cell.angle_gamma   90.00
#
_symmetry.space_group_name_H-M   'P 1'
#
loop_
_entity.id
_entity.type
_entity.pdbx_description
1 polymer ?
#
loop_
_entity_poly.entity_id
_entity_poly.type
_entity_poly.pdbx_seq_one_letter_code
_entity_poly.pdbx_strand_id
1 'polypeptide(L)'
;MLTAIACGSSHDRPPPCTNCTGLGGSGATTGGGGSGGSTGGAAGAAGAAGAAGSGGGAACTGWGGSPMVEITGPADEKFCIDVREATNEEYGKFQAAAGNPKQGAPCAWNTTFGSNHALNKKDEPAFSLDWCDALAFCKSLGKRLCGRMDGQPVAYPNEFSDPAKSEWHYVCTNGGTTLYPWGAAYTPDTCNGHSVSNPVAPVMSYPACHGQSAPFDQVFDMAGNVAEWTNNCETTNQGESDKCILRGGSYFSAPANDQLKCGSDLETSPRGQDNTDFGVRCCKDY
;
A
#
# COMPACT_ATOMS: atom_id res chain seq x y z
N MET A 1 -25.91 30.17 -47.84
CA MET A 1 -27.13 29.39 -47.57
C MET A 1 -26.98 28.77 -46.20
N LEU A 2 -27.80 29.24 -45.24
CA LEU A 2 -27.92 28.70 -43.88
C LEU A 2 -28.59 27.32 -43.92
N THR A 3 -28.22 26.41 -43.00
CA THR A 3 -29.20 25.89 -42.03
C THR A 3 -28.49 25.34 -40.79
N ALA A 4 -28.82 25.92 -39.64
CA ALA A 4 -28.58 25.38 -38.31
C ALA A 4 -29.74 24.45 -37.92
N ILE A 5 -29.49 23.43 -37.10
CA ILE A 5 -30.55 22.70 -36.38
C ILE A 5 -30.23 22.72 -34.89
N ALA A 6 -31.29 22.98 -34.13
CA ALA A 6 -31.33 23.52 -32.79
C ALA A 6 -31.28 22.46 -31.68
N CYS A 7 -30.98 22.99 -30.48
CA CYS A 7 -31.05 22.37 -29.17
C CYS A 7 -32.51 22.06 -28.77
N GLY A 8 -32.74 20.90 -28.14
CA GLY A 8 -34.02 20.49 -27.56
C GLY A 8 -33.83 20.07 -26.10
N SER A 9 -34.37 20.88 -25.20
CA SER A 9 -34.45 20.66 -23.76
C SER A 9 -35.69 19.86 -23.37
N SER A 10 -35.57 18.86 -22.50
CA SER A 10 -36.67 18.40 -21.64
C SER A 10 -36.16 17.67 -20.41
N HIS A 11 -36.47 18.28 -19.26
CA HIS A 11 -36.44 17.67 -17.93
C HIS A 11 -37.41 16.48 -17.86
N ASP A 12 -37.02 15.41 -17.17
CA ASP A 12 -37.98 14.57 -16.44
C ASP A 12 -37.31 13.89 -15.24
N ARG A 13 -37.86 14.16 -14.05
CA ARG A 13 -37.55 13.49 -12.77
C ARG A 13 -38.45 12.25 -12.63
N PRO A 14 -38.00 11.15 -12.00
CA PRO A 14 -38.87 10.02 -11.71
C PRO A 14 -39.85 10.29 -10.54
N PRO A 15 -41.05 9.68 -10.55
CA PRO A 15 -42.11 9.92 -9.57
C PRO A 15 -41.95 9.12 -8.26
N PRO A 16 -42.63 9.52 -7.16
CA PRO A 16 -42.55 8.87 -5.86
C PRO A 16 -43.46 7.64 -5.76
N CYS A 17 -42.98 6.61 -5.05
CA CYS A 17 -43.80 5.46 -4.65
C CYS A 17 -44.84 5.86 -3.62
N THR A 18 -46.12 5.62 -3.92
CA THR A 18 -47.25 5.67 -2.97
C THR A 18 -48.12 4.45 -3.20
N ASN A 19 -48.06 3.47 -2.30
CA ASN A 19 -49.27 2.77 -1.83
C ASN A 19 -48.96 1.96 -0.57
N CYS A 20 -49.65 2.36 0.49
CA CYS A 20 -49.79 1.69 1.77
C CYS A 20 -51.02 0.78 1.76
N THR A 21 -50.93 -0.41 2.35
CA THR A 21 -51.96 -1.15 3.11
C THR A 21 -51.22 -2.31 3.78
N GLY A 22 -51.35 -2.68 5.05
CA GLY A 22 -52.23 -2.36 6.16
C GLY A 22 -52.11 -3.52 7.19
N LEU A 23 -52.65 -3.32 8.40
CA LEU A 23 -52.71 -4.21 9.58
C LEU A 23 -51.44 -4.15 10.46
N GLY A 24 -51.43 -3.68 11.71
CA GLY A 24 -52.49 -3.41 12.70
C GLY A 24 -52.01 -4.00 14.04
N GLY A 25 -51.94 -3.20 15.11
CA GLY A 25 -51.56 -3.74 16.44
C GLY A 25 -51.10 -2.71 17.47
N SER A 26 -52.08 -2.13 18.15
CA SER A 26 -52.05 -1.16 19.25
C SER A 26 -51.14 -1.49 20.45
N GLY A 27 -50.64 -0.44 21.13
CA GLY A 27 -50.11 -0.54 22.50
C GLY A 27 -49.46 0.75 22.99
N ALA A 28 -50.26 1.69 23.48
CA ALA A 28 -49.80 2.91 24.16
C ALA A 28 -49.54 2.64 25.65
N THR A 29 -48.53 3.28 26.24
CA THR A 29 -48.64 4.00 27.53
C THR A 29 -47.53 5.04 27.70
N THR A 30 -47.93 6.12 28.35
CA THR A 30 -47.27 7.40 28.62
C THR A 30 -46.54 7.44 29.96
N GLY A 31 -45.63 8.41 30.10
CA GLY A 31 -45.19 8.99 31.39
C GLY A 31 -43.67 8.97 31.52
N GLY A 32 -42.96 10.02 31.94
CA GLY A 32 -43.28 11.34 32.47
C GLY A 32 -41.92 11.98 32.83
N GLY A 33 -41.85 13.31 32.81
CA GLY A 33 -40.60 14.05 33.00
C GLY A 33 -40.04 14.03 34.43
N GLY A 34 -38.76 14.41 34.54
CA GLY A 34 -38.08 14.68 35.82
C GLY A 34 -36.73 15.35 35.59
N SER A 35 -36.61 16.58 36.07
CA SER A 35 -35.49 17.50 35.90
C SER A 35 -34.41 17.35 36.97
N GLY A 36 -33.16 17.70 36.62
CA GLY A 36 -32.22 18.44 37.48
C GLY A 36 -31.36 17.63 38.49
N GLY A 37 -30.04 17.76 38.35
CA GLY A 37 -29.09 17.29 39.37
C GLY A 37 -27.64 17.34 38.91
N SER A 38 -27.04 18.53 38.98
CA SER A 38 -25.61 18.77 38.79
C SER A 38 -24.80 18.39 40.04
N THR A 39 -23.82 17.50 39.89
CA THR A 39 -22.61 17.45 40.73
C THR A 39 -21.42 16.98 39.88
N GLY A 40 -20.34 17.77 39.92
CA GLY A 40 -19.08 17.45 39.25
C GLY A 40 -18.34 16.31 39.93
N GLY A 41 -17.74 15.45 39.11
CA GLY A 41 -16.81 14.41 39.51
C GLY A 41 -15.80 14.21 38.38
N ALA A 42 -14.52 14.16 38.73
CA ALA A 42 -13.38 14.31 37.85
C ALA A 42 -13.32 13.31 36.68
N ALA A 43 -12.82 13.79 35.54
CA ALA A 43 -12.44 12.97 34.40
C ALA A 43 -11.32 11.99 34.78
N GLY A 44 -11.68 10.73 34.99
CA GLY A 44 -10.74 9.61 35.06
C GLY A 44 -10.19 9.34 33.65
N ALA A 45 -8.88 9.17 33.57
CA ALA A 45 -8.13 8.94 32.35
C ALA A 45 -8.73 7.83 31.47
N ALA A 46 -8.70 8.06 30.15
CA ALA A 46 -9.03 7.07 29.14
C ALA A 46 -8.22 5.78 29.42
N GLY A 47 -8.94 4.72 29.79
CA GLY A 47 -8.36 3.38 29.85
C GLY A 47 -7.81 3.02 28.48
N ALA A 48 -6.57 2.55 28.46
CA ALA A 48 -5.94 2.01 27.26
C ALA A 48 -6.89 1.03 26.56
N ALA A 49 -7.09 1.22 25.26
CA ALA A 49 -7.75 0.23 24.42
C ALA A 49 -7.05 -1.10 24.65
N GLY A 50 -7.77 -2.06 25.23
CA GLY A 50 -7.26 -3.41 25.42
C GLY A 50 -6.86 -3.98 24.07
N ALA A 51 -5.66 -4.55 24.01
CA ALA A 51 -5.22 -5.36 22.88
C ALA A 51 -6.28 -6.43 22.62
N ALA A 52 -6.98 -6.33 21.50
CA ALA A 52 -7.82 -7.41 21.02
C ALA A 52 -6.88 -8.59 20.74
N GLY A 53 -7.08 -9.69 21.47
CA GLY A 53 -6.31 -10.91 21.28
C GLY A 53 -6.44 -11.40 19.83
N SER A 54 -5.29 -11.69 19.21
CA SER A 54 -5.21 -12.28 17.88
C SER A 54 -5.90 -13.65 17.88
N GLY A 55 -7.12 -13.70 17.36
CA GLY A 55 -7.74 -14.95 16.94
C GLY A 55 -6.95 -15.50 15.75
N GLY A 56 -6.46 -16.74 15.88
CA GLY A 56 -5.71 -17.44 14.84
C GLY A 56 -6.55 -17.71 13.58
N GLY A 57 -6.56 -16.75 12.66
CA GLY A 57 -6.67 -17.03 11.23
C GLY A 57 -5.28 -17.36 10.68
N ALA A 58 -5.18 -18.12 9.59
CA ALA A 58 -3.90 -18.34 8.90
C ALA A 58 -3.28 -16.95 8.61
N ALA A 59 -2.15 -16.64 9.25
CA ALA A 59 -1.75 -15.27 9.60
C ALA A 59 -1.62 -14.32 8.39
N CYS A 60 -1.38 -14.86 7.20
CA CYS A 60 -1.23 -14.10 5.95
C CYS A 60 -2.41 -14.22 4.98
N THR A 61 -3.61 -14.60 5.43
CA THR A 61 -4.81 -14.76 4.58
C THR A 61 -5.94 -13.79 4.94
N GLY A 62 -6.82 -13.50 3.97
CA GLY A 62 -8.04 -12.72 4.21
C GLY A 62 -7.88 -11.19 4.19
N TRP A 63 -6.69 -10.69 3.86
CA TRP A 63 -6.43 -9.26 3.70
C TRP A 63 -6.65 -8.83 2.25
N GLY A 64 -7.16 -7.61 2.05
CA GLY A 64 -7.33 -7.04 0.70
C GLY A 64 -5.99 -6.70 0.03
N GLY A 65 -6.03 -6.36 -1.25
CA GLY A 65 -4.84 -6.13 -2.06
C GLY A 65 -4.19 -7.45 -2.49
N SER A 66 -2.86 -7.41 -2.67
CA SER A 66 -2.10 -8.62 -3.01
C SER A 66 -2.34 -9.74 -1.99
N PRO A 67 -2.44 -11.01 -2.44
CA PRO A 67 -2.17 -12.14 -1.57
C PRO A 67 -0.83 -11.96 -0.86
N MET A 68 -0.71 -12.53 0.33
CA MET A 68 0.51 -12.42 1.12
C MET A 68 1.09 -13.79 1.39
N VAL A 69 2.42 -13.83 1.54
CA VAL A 69 3.17 -15.02 1.95
C VAL A 69 3.77 -14.79 3.33
N GLU A 70 3.78 -15.84 4.16
CA GLU A 70 4.47 -15.85 5.45
C GLU A 70 5.97 -16.00 5.23
N ILE A 71 6.75 -15.13 5.88
CA ILE A 71 8.20 -15.19 5.91
C ILE A 71 8.64 -15.38 7.37
N THR A 72 9.54 -16.34 7.59
CA THR A 72 10.26 -16.48 8.85
C THR A 72 11.62 -15.82 8.71
N GLY A 73 11.87 -14.80 9.53
CA GLY A 73 13.12 -14.07 9.61
C GLY A 73 14.24 -14.85 10.29
N PRO A 74 15.46 -14.28 10.31
CA PRO A 74 16.65 -14.97 10.80
C PRO A 74 16.69 -15.22 12.32
N ALA A 75 15.86 -14.55 13.12
CA ALA A 75 15.69 -14.82 14.54
C ALA A 75 14.26 -15.32 14.86
N ASP A 76 13.68 -16.07 13.93
CA ASP A 76 12.34 -16.66 14.00
C ASP A 76 11.19 -15.64 14.10
N GLU A 77 11.45 -14.37 13.77
CA GLU A 77 10.40 -13.37 13.58
C GLU A 77 9.51 -13.77 12.42
N LYS A 78 8.22 -13.46 12.49
CA LYS A 78 7.30 -13.74 11.40
C LYS A 78 6.63 -12.48 10.94
N PHE A 79 6.53 -12.34 9.62
CA PHE A 79 5.77 -11.30 8.97
C PHE A 79 5.14 -11.84 7.69
N CYS A 80 4.16 -11.12 7.20
CA CYS A 80 3.57 -11.35 5.89
C CYS A 80 4.05 -10.26 4.93
N ILE A 81 4.34 -10.63 3.69
CA ILE A 81 4.64 -9.68 2.61
C ILE A 81 3.73 -9.96 1.41
N ASP A 82 3.30 -8.90 0.74
CA ASP A 82 2.56 -9.01 -0.52
C ASP A 82 3.39 -9.79 -1.56
N VAL A 83 2.75 -10.71 -2.29
CA VAL A 83 3.42 -11.55 -3.31
C VAL A 83 3.83 -10.76 -4.56
N ARG A 84 3.19 -9.63 -4.85
CA ARG A 84 3.57 -8.71 -5.93
C ARG A 84 3.21 -7.26 -5.56
N GLU A 85 3.55 -6.30 -6.41
CA GLU A 85 3.21 -4.89 -6.22
C GLU A 85 1.68 -4.68 -6.09
N ALA A 86 1.25 -3.60 -5.43
CA ALA A 86 -0.14 -3.19 -5.46
C ALA A 86 -0.55 -2.84 -6.90
N THR A 87 -1.70 -3.32 -7.36
CA THR A 87 -2.18 -3.06 -8.71
C THR A 87 -3.01 -1.78 -8.79
N ASN A 88 -3.14 -1.22 -9.99
CA ASN A 88 -4.04 -0.11 -10.27
C ASN A 88 -5.48 -0.41 -9.83
N GLU A 89 -6.00 -1.63 -10.04
CA GLU A 89 -7.35 -1.97 -9.59
C GLU A 89 -7.51 -1.88 -8.07
N GLU A 90 -6.52 -2.34 -7.31
CA GLU A 90 -6.56 -2.35 -5.85
C GLU A 90 -6.42 -0.95 -5.27
N TYR A 91 -5.47 -0.17 -5.80
CA TYR A 91 -5.29 1.21 -5.39
C TYR A 91 -6.49 2.07 -5.77
N GLY A 92 -7.08 1.84 -6.95
CA GLY A 92 -8.31 2.51 -7.38
C GLY A 92 -9.52 2.23 -6.47
N LYS A 93 -9.65 0.99 -5.96
CA LYS A 93 -10.67 0.65 -4.94
C LYS A 93 -10.43 1.43 -3.64
N PHE A 94 -9.18 1.55 -3.21
CA PHE A 94 -8.80 2.36 -2.06
C PHE A 94 -9.17 3.83 -2.25
N GLN A 95 -8.74 4.46 -3.35
CA GLN A 95 -9.05 5.86 -3.64
C GLN A 95 -10.56 6.13 -3.66
N ALA A 96 -11.33 5.25 -4.31
CA ALA A 96 -12.79 5.37 -4.37
C ALA A 96 -13.46 5.27 -2.98
N ALA A 97 -12.92 4.45 -2.08
CA ALA A 97 -13.43 4.28 -0.73
C ALA A 97 -12.97 5.39 0.25
N ALA A 98 -11.74 5.86 0.11
CA ALA A 98 -11.12 6.82 1.02
C ALA A 98 -11.64 8.26 0.81
N GLY A 99 -12.04 8.62 -0.42
CA GLY A 99 -12.51 9.97 -0.74
C GLY A 99 -11.43 11.03 -0.53
N ASN A 100 -11.74 12.11 0.19
CA ASN A 100 -10.76 13.19 0.46
C ASN A 100 -9.80 12.78 1.61
N PRO A 101 -8.48 12.88 1.41
CA PRO A 101 -7.52 12.50 2.44
C PRO A 101 -7.59 13.42 3.67
N LYS A 102 -7.70 12.80 4.84
CA LYS A 102 -7.33 13.41 6.12
C LYS A 102 -6.27 12.55 6.78
N GLN A 103 -5.06 12.62 6.23
CA GLN A 103 -3.94 11.83 6.73
C GLN A 103 -3.41 12.43 8.05
N GLY A 104 -2.90 11.56 8.94
CA GLY A 104 -2.23 11.99 10.17
C GLY A 104 -0.76 12.33 9.94
N ALA A 105 -0.06 12.80 10.97
CA ALA A 105 1.39 12.94 10.92
C ALA A 105 2.07 11.59 10.54
N PRO A 106 3.18 11.60 9.77
CA PRO A 106 3.90 12.77 9.22
C PRO A 106 3.31 13.31 7.90
N CYS A 107 2.11 12.87 7.52
CA CYS A 107 1.48 13.10 6.21
C CYS A 107 0.33 14.12 6.26
N ALA A 108 0.20 14.91 7.32
CA ALA A 108 -0.94 15.81 7.50
C ALA A 108 -1.06 16.90 6.41
N TRP A 109 0.04 17.21 5.70
CA TRP A 109 0.08 18.12 4.56
C TRP A 109 -0.40 17.46 3.26
N ASN A 110 -0.36 16.13 3.16
CA ASN A 110 -0.82 15.40 1.97
C ASN A 110 -2.35 15.35 1.97
N THR A 111 -2.94 16.08 1.03
CA THR A 111 -4.39 16.26 0.86
C THR A 111 -4.90 15.64 -0.44
N THR A 112 -4.06 14.86 -1.14
CA THR A 112 -4.45 14.03 -2.30
C THR A 112 -4.03 12.57 -2.10
N PHE A 113 -4.42 11.68 -3.00
CA PHE A 113 -3.90 10.30 -3.07
C PHE A 113 -3.27 10.06 -4.45
N GLY A 114 -2.45 11.00 -4.90
CA GLY A 114 -2.01 11.10 -6.29
C GLY A 114 -3.14 11.47 -7.27
N SER A 115 -2.76 11.73 -8.52
CA SER A 115 -3.75 11.90 -9.60
C SER A 115 -4.26 10.53 -10.04
N ASN A 116 -5.54 10.43 -10.44
CA ASN A 116 -6.18 9.19 -10.94
C ASN A 116 -5.48 8.72 -12.23
N HIS A 117 -4.27 8.19 -12.13
CA HIS A 117 -3.55 7.63 -13.26
C HIS A 117 -4.24 6.35 -13.68
N ALA A 118 -4.73 6.35 -14.92
CA ALA A 118 -5.00 5.19 -15.75
C ALA A 118 -5.38 3.88 -15.01
N LEU A 119 -6.34 3.95 -14.08
CA LEU A 119 -6.94 2.77 -13.44
C LEU A 119 -7.62 1.83 -14.46
N ASN A 120 -7.61 2.20 -15.75
CA ASN A 120 -8.03 1.35 -16.87
C ASN A 120 -7.05 0.21 -17.15
N LYS A 121 -5.79 0.29 -16.72
CA LYS A 121 -4.83 -0.80 -16.81
C LYS A 121 -4.70 -1.54 -15.48
N LYS A 122 -5.75 -2.29 -15.18
CA LYS A 122 -6.03 -2.88 -13.87
C LYS A 122 -4.90 -3.71 -13.28
N ASP A 123 -4.21 -4.47 -14.11
CA ASP A 123 -3.19 -5.44 -13.68
C ASP A 123 -1.76 -4.85 -13.67
N GLU A 124 -1.56 -3.63 -14.17
CA GLU A 124 -0.29 -2.92 -13.98
C GLU A 124 -0.17 -2.47 -12.51
N PRO A 125 1.05 -2.40 -11.95
CA PRO A 125 1.25 -1.84 -10.62
C PRO A 125 0.74 -0.40 -10.55
N ALA A 126 0.21 -0.04 -9.39
CA ALA A 126 -0.06 1.34 -9.05
C ALA A 126 1.27 2.08 -8.89
N PHE A 127 1.41 3.18 -9.63
CA PHE A 127 2.55 4.09 -9.57
C PHE A 127 2.07 5.54 -9.45
N SER A 128 3.01 6.49 -9.44
CA SER A 128 2.74 7.90 -9.11
C SER A 128 2.16 8.04 -7.70
N LEU A 129 2.73 7.24 -6.79
CA LEU A 129 2.43 7.32 -5.37
C LEU A 129 3.57 8.09 -4.69
N ASP A 130 3.21 9.05 -3.86
CA ASP A 130 4.14 9.53 -2.85
C ASP A 130 4.21 8.51 -1.68
N TRP A 131 5.11 8.73 -0.73
CA TRP A 131 5.27 7.81 0.40
C TRP A 131 4.02 7.77 1.31
N CYS A 132 3.33 8.89 1.45
CA CYS A 132 2.15 9.03 2.28
C CYS A 132 0.95 8.28 1.70
N ASP A 133 0.82 8.30 0.38
CA ASP A 133 -0.16 7.56 -0.39
C ASP A 133 0.04 6.05 -0.27
N ALA A 134 1.30 5.60 -0.42
CA ALA A 134 1.70 4.22 -0.21
C ALA A 134 1.39 3.75 1.22
N LEU A 135 1.72 4.57 2.23
CA LEU A 135 1.40 4.30 3.63
C LEU A 135 -0.11 4.20 3.87
N ALA A 136 -0.88 5.15 3.37
CA ALA A 136 -2.32 5.21 3.56
C ALA A 136 -3.03 4.02 2.91
N PHE A 137 -2.58 3.62 1.71
CA PHE A 137 -3.05 2.42 1.03
C PHE A 137 -2.82 1.17 1.88
N CYS A 138 -1.59 0.91 2.32
CA CYS A 138 -1.30 -0.27 3.14
C CYS A 138 -2.11 -0.27 4.44
N LYS A 139 -2.22 0.88 5.11
CA LYS A 139 -3.04 1.02 6.33
C LYS A 139 -4.52 0.73 6.10
N SER A 140 -5.07 1.14 4.96
CA SER A 140 -6.48 0.88 4.62
C SER A 140 -6.81 -0.62 4.54
N LEU A 141 -5.80 -1.44 4.25
CA LEU A 141 -5.90 -2.90 4.18
C LEU A 141 -5.56 -3.59 5.50
N GLY A 142 -5.30 -2.84 6.58
CA GLY A 142 -4.78 -3.37 7.85
C GLY A 142 -3.34 -3.88 7.75
N LYS A 143 -2.59 -3.40 6.76
CA LYS A 143 -1.17 -3.67 6.51
C LYS A 143 -0.33 -2.43 6.83
N ARG A 144 0.96 -2.48 6.56
CA ARG A 144 1.93 -1.38 6.68
C ARG A 144 2.91 -1.39 5.51
N LEU A 145 3.70 -0.34 5.36
CA LEU A 145 4.89 -0.41 4.50
C LEU A 145 5.87 -1.42 5.08
N CYS A 146 6.58 -2.12 4.18
CA CYS A 146 7.65 -3.03 4.58
C CYS A 146 8.78 -2.25 5.25
N GLY A 147 9.28 -2.78 6.36
CA GLY A 147 10.21 -2.11 7.26
C GLY A 147 11.13 -3.11 7.92
N ARG A 148 11.30 -2.97 9.24
CA ARG A 148 12.12 -3.87 10.03
C ARG A 148 11.41 -5.19 10.27
N MET A 149 12.18 -6.22 10.61
CA MET A 149 11.67 -7.53 11.03
C MET A 149 10.66 -7.46 12.19
N ASP A 150 10.70 -6.42 13.02
CA ASP A 150 9.78 -6.16 14.14
C ASP A 150 8.65 -5.18 13.78
N GLY A 151 8.46 -4.90 12.48
CA GLY A 151 7.48 -3.98 11.92
C GLY A 151 7.76 -2.50 12.12
N GLN A 152 8.87 -2.14 12.78
CA GLN A 152 9.28 -0.75 12.96
C GLN A 152 9.93 -0.16 11.70
N PRO A 153 10.11 1.16 11.61
CA PRO A 153 10.88 1.75 10.53
C PRO A 153 12.34 1.28 10.56
N VAL A 154 12.89 0.87 9.41
CA VAL A 154 14.34 0.61 9.31
C VAL A 154 15.05 1.96 9.41
N ALA A 155 16.21 1.96 10.08
CA ALA A 155 16.99 3.17 10.25
C ALA A 155 17.29 3.84 8.89
N TYR A 156 17.38 5.16 8.87
CA TYR A 156 17.80 5.91 7.69
C TYR A 156 19.19 6.52 7.92
N PRO A 157 20.07 6.58 6.91
CA PRO A 157 19.99 5.92 5.60
C PRO A 157 20.65 4.52 5.62
N ASN A 158 20.89 3.96 6.80
CA ASN A 158 21.68 2.73 6.98
C ASN A 158 20.77 1.50 7.14
N GLU A 159 21.31 0.28 7.08
CA GLU A 159 20.58 -0.98 7.35
C GLU A 159 19.46 -1.37 6.36
N PHE A 160 19.08 -0.51 5.41
CA PHE A 160 18.08 -0.83 4.37
C PHE A 160 18.48 -2.02 3.48
N SER A 161 19.79 -2.30 3.39
CA SER A 161 20.40 -3.42 2.68
C SER A 161 20.99 -4.47 3.63
N ASP A 162 20.55 -4.52 4.89
CA ASP A 162 20.91 -5.58 5.83
C ASP A 162 19.77 -6.59 5.92
N PRO A 163 19.97 -7.86 5.49
CA PRO A 163 18.93 -8.88 5.52
C PRO A 163 18.51 -9.27 6.94
N ALA A 164 19.29 -8.95 7.98
CA ALA A 164 18.86 -9.15 9.36
C ALA A 164 17.99 -8.01 9.89
N LYS A 165 17.88 -6.90 9.15
CA LYS A 165 17.15 -5.70 9.59
C LYS A 165 15.96 -5.38 8.71
N SER A 166 16.06 -5.56 7.40
CA SER A 166 15.07 -5.11 6.42
C SER A 166 14.28 -6.28 5.85
N GLU A 167 12.96 -6.29 6.04
CA GLU A 167 12.04 -7.29 5.50
C GLU A 167 12.14 -7.38 3.97
N TRP A 168 12.10 -6.21 3.31
CA TRP A 168 12.15 -6.11 1.86
C TRP A 168 13.46 -6.69 1.32
N HIS A 169 14.59 -6.33 1.94
CA HIS A 169 15.89 -6.78 1.48
C HIS A 169 16.11 -8.28 1.77
N TYR A 170 15.66 -8.77 2.92
CA TYR A 170 15.70 -10.19 3.25
C TYR A 170 14.94 -11.03 2.22
N VAL A 171 13.72 -10.62 1.86
CA VAL A 171 12.91 -11.33 0.86
C VAL A 171 13.56 -11.27 -0.52
N CYS A 172 13.98 -10.09 -0.97
CA CYS A 172 14.61 -9.91 -2.29
C CYS A 172 15.88 -10.76 -2.44
N THR A 173 16.68 -10.88 -1.37
CA THR A 173 17.98 -11.60 -1.41
C THR A 173 17.88 -13.09 -1.06
N ASN A 174 16.68 -13.68 -1.03
CA ASN A 174 16.47 -15.06 -0.58
C ASN A 174 17.14 -15.33 0.78
N GLY A 175 16.87 -14.46 1.75
CA GLY A 175 17.47 -14.52 3.08
C GLY A 175 18.94 -14.10 3.15
N GLY A 176 19.40 -13.24 2.24
CA GLY A 176 20.79 -12.77 2.17
C GLY A 176 21.74 -13.64 1.35
N THR A 177 21.21 -14.59 0.57
CA THR A 177 22.01 -15.56 -0.20
C THR A 177 22.25 -15.17 -1.65
N THR A 178 21.45 -14.26 -2.21
CA THR A 178 21.53 -13.82 -3.60
C THR A 178 21.66 -12.30 -3.73
N LEU A 179 22.17 -11.84 -4.88
CA LEU A 179 22.27 -10.41 -5.18
C LEU A 179 21.03 -9.86 -5.88
N TYR A 180 20.34 -10.72 -6.63
CA TYR A 180 19.09 -10.48 -7.33
C TYR A 180 18.03 -11.48 -6.83
N PRO A 181 16.72 -11.21 -7.01
CA PRO A 181 15.67 -12.16 -6.63
C PRO A 181 15.91 -13.56 -7.20
N TRP A 182 16.31 -13.62 -8.48
CA TRP A 182 16.50 -14.87 -9.20
C TRP A 182 17.88 -15.51 -9.03
N GLY A 183 18.84 -14.87 -8.35
CA GLY A 183 20.17 -15.46 -8.14
C GLY A 183 21.34 -14.49 -7.98
N ALA A 184 22.55 -15.04 -8.12
CA ALA A 184 23.79 -14.32 -7.84
C ALA A 184 24.23 -13.37 -8.98
N ALA A 185 23.76 -13.58 -10.21
CA ALA A 185 24.19 -12.82 -11.38
C ALA A 185 23.01 -12.15 -12.10
N TYR A 186 23.26 -10.95 -12.63
CA TYR A 186 22.31 -10.27 -13.49
C TYR A 186 22.02 -11.16 -14.71
N THR A 187 20.74 -11.37 -14.98
CA THR A 187 20.27 -12.07 -16.17
C THR A 187 19.32 -11.12 -16.90
N PRO A 188 19.65 -10.71 -18.14
CA PRO A 188 18.77 -9.85 -18.93
C PRO A 188 17.38 -10.46 -19.06
N ASP A 189 16.37 -9.60 -19.11
CA ASP A 189 14.97 -9.95 -19.37
C ASP A 189 14.30 -10.86 -18.33
N THR A 190 14.98 -11.19 -17.22
CA THR A 190 14.37 -11.94 -16.10
C THR A 190 13.25 -11.16 -15.42
N CYS A 191 13.41 -9.85 -15.31
CA CYS A 191 12.42 -8.91 -14.76
C CYS A 191 12.28 -7.70 -15.69
N ASN A 192 11.22 -6.90 -15.50
CA ASN A 192 10.99 -5.69 -16.28
C ASN A 192 12.00 -4.58 -15.92
N GLY A 193 13.10 -4.48 -16.67
CA GLY A 193 14.06 -3.38 -16.56
C GLY A 193 14.42 -2.80 -17.92
N HIS A 194 15.37 -1.87 -17.97
CA HIS A 194 15.72 -1.11 -19.18
C HIS A 194 16.05 -2.01 -20.39
N SER A 195 16.63 -3.19 -20.14
CA SER A 195 16.98 -4.17 -21.18
C SER A 195 15.78 -4.64 -22.00
N VAL A 196 14.57 -4.60 -21.44
CA VAL A 196 13.33 -5.04 -22.12
C VAL A 196 12.64 -3.90 -22.89
N SER A 197 13.01 -2.64 -22.62
CA SER A 197 12.46 -1.43 -23.29
C SER A 197 10.94 -1.25 -23.23
N ASN A 198 10.28 -1.88 -22.25
CA ASN A 198 8.85 -1.74 -22.03
C ASN A 198 8.53 -0.61 -21.03
N PRO A 199 7.35 0.04 -21.13
CA PRO A 199 6.81 0.76 -19.98
C PRO A 199 6.50 -0.23 -18.83
N VAL A 200 5.88 0.26 -17.77
CA VAL A 200 5.28 -0.59 -16.73
C VAL A 200 4.50 -1.76 -17.34
N ALA A 201 4.71 -2.96 -16.81
CA ALA A 201 4.07 -4.20 -17.26
C ALA A 201 3.07 -4.71 -16.21
N PRO A 202 2.07 -5.52 -16.60
CA PRO A 202 1.22 -6.19 -15.62
C PRO A 202 2.05 -6.98 -14.60
N VAL A 203 1.63 -6.97 -13.34
CA VAL A 203 2.31 -7.70 -12.26
C VAL A 203 2.47 -9.18 -12.62
N MET A 204 3.59 -9.79 -12.26
CA MET A 204 3.94 -11.19 -12.54
C MET A 204 3.99 -11.56 -14.03
N SER A 205 4.15 -10.59 -14.94
CA SER A 205 4.31 -10.87 -16.38
C SER A 205 5.61 -11.59 -16.72
N TYR A 206 6.61 -11.51 -15.84
CA TYR A 206 7.91 -12.13 -16.02
C TYR A 206 8.01 -13.36 -15.11
N PRO A 207 7.78 -14.58 -15.62
CA PRO A 207 7.61 -15.76 -14.80
C PRO A 207 8.88 -16.24 -14.09
N ALA A 208 10.05 -15.67 -14.43
CA ALA A 208 11.32 -15.91 -13.74
C ALA A 208 11.70 -14.81 -12.75
N CYS A 209 10.88 -13.76 -12.63
CA CYS A 209 11.12 -12.60 -11.77
C CYS A 209 10.68 -12.87 -10.32
N HIS A 210 11.26 -13.90 -9.69
CA HIS A 210 10.93 -14.29 -8.31
C HIS A 210 12.13 -14.89 -7.58
N GLY A 211 11.97 -15.15 -6.27
CA GLY A 211 12.96 -15.85 -5.44
C GLY A 211 13.23 -17.29 -5.86
N GLN A 212 14.29 -17.92 -5.35
CA GLN A 212 14.72 -19.26 -5.79
C GLN A 212 14.13 -20.42 -4.98
N SER A 213 13.60 -20.18 -3.77
CA SER A 213 13.15 -21.24 -2.87
C SER A 213 12.04 -20.76 -1.96
N ALA A 214 11.17 -21.67 -1.55
CA ALA A 214 10.11 -21.35 -0.60
C ALA A 214 10.68 -20.78 0.71
N PRO A 215 10.06 -19.72 1.28
CA PRO A 215 8.86 -19.04 0.77
C PRO A 215 9.12 -17.92 -0.26
N PHE A 216 10.38 -17.58 -0.56
CA PHE A 216 10.76 -16.45 -1.42
C PHE A 216 10.37 -16.63 -2.89
N ASP A 217 10.25 -17.86 -3.36
CA ASP A 217 9.79 -18.22 -4.72
C ASP A 217 8.35 -17.80 -5.03
N GLN A 218 7.58 -17.41 -4.01
CA GLN A 218 6.23 -16.90 -4.15
C GLN A 218 6.17 -15.37 -4.33
N VAL A 219 7.29 -14.67 -4.13
CA VAL A 219 7.33 -13.19 -4.21
C VAL A 219 7.95 -12.76 -5.54
N PHE A 220 7.14 -12.06 -6.31
CA PHE A 220 7.46 -11.58 -7.66
C PHE A 220 7.75 -10.09 -7.67
N ASP A 221 8.44 -9.66 -8.73
CA ASP A 221 8.65 -8.27 -9.10
C ASP A 221 9.38 -7.45 -8.01
N MET A 222 10.22 -8.11 -7.20
CA MET A 222 11.10 -7.43 -6.23
C MET A 222 12.25 -6.66 -6.90
N ALA A 223 12.36 -6.72 -8.23
CA ALA A 223 13.33 -5.99 -9.01
C ALA A 223 12.67 -5.51 -10.32
N GLY A 224 12.80 -4.22 -10.62
CA GLY A 224 12.26 -3.60 -11.81
C GLY A 224 10.76 -3.33 -11.69
N ASN A 225 10.11 -3.15 -12.85
CA ASN A 225 8.73 -2.70 -12.96
C ASN A 225 8.51 -1.34 -12.29
N VAL A 226 8.19 -1.27 -10.99
CA VAL A 226 8.16 0.01 -10.25
C VAL A 226 9.00 -0.09 -8.97
N ALA A 227 9.68 1.01 -8.63
CA ALA A 227 10.42 1.11 -7.38
C ALA A 227 9.44 1.21 -6.21
N GLU A 228 9.74 0.54 -5.11
CA GLU A 228 8.79 0.36 -4.00
C GLU A 228 9.16 1.20 -2.78
N TRP A 229 8.22 2.03 -2.31
CA TRP A 229 8.38 2.75 -1.05
C TRP A 229 8.48 1.81 0.16
N THR A 230 9.47 2.05 1.03
CA THR A 230 9.60 1.31 2.30
C THR A 230 9.45 2.22 3.53
N ASN A 231 9.26 1.61 4.71
CA ASN A 231 9.20 2.30 6.00
C ASN A 231 10.60 2.73 6.46
N ASN A 232 11.18 3.66 5.73
CA ASN A 232 12.56 4.13 5.85
C ASN A 232 12.61 5.61 5.46
N CYS A 233 12.41 6.52 6.41
CA CYS A 233 12.49 7.95 6.14
C CYS A 233 13.43 8.66 7.11
N GLU A 234 13.99 9.78 6.67
CA GLU A 234 14.56 10.78 7.56
C GLU A 234 13.53 11.18 8.62
N THR A 235 14.01 11.40 9.84
CA THR A 235 13.18 11.82 10.98
C THR A 235 13.45 13.26 11.40
N THR A 236 14.20 14.01 10.58
CA THR A 236 14.76 15.31 10.94
C THR A 236 13.69 16.39 11.00
N ASN A 237 12.85 16.49 9.96
CA ASN A 237 11.80 17.51 9.88
C ASN A 237 10.39 16.94 10.07
N GLN A 238 10.23 15.62 9.90
CA GLN A 238 8.95 14.89 10.01
C GLN A 238 7.88 15.48 9.08
N GLY A 239 8.30 15.88 7.88
CA GLY A 239 7.51 16.62 6.91
C GLY A 239 7.68 16.13 5.47
N GLU A 240 7.10 16.88 4.55
CA GLU A 240 7.03 16.59 3.11
C GLU A 240 8.39 16.39 2.44
N SER A 241 9.42 17.13 2.90
CA SER A 241 10.76 17.13 2.32
C SER A 241 11.69 16.07 2.91
N ASP A 242 11.27 15.33 3.94
CA ASP A 242 12.08 14.22 4.47
C ASP A 242 12.29 13.19 3.37
N LYS A 243 13.52 12.74 3.17
CA LYS A 243 13.80 11.69 2.21
C LYS A 243 13.34 10.34 2.74
N CYS A 244 12.68 9.58 1.90
CA CYS A 244 12.32 8.20 2.14
C CYS A 244 13.01 7.30 1.10
N ILE A 245 13.18 6.02 1.44
CA ILE A 245 13.89 5.05 0.58
C ILE A 245 12.89 4.35 -0.36
N LEU A 246 13.30 4.21 -1.61
CA LEU A 246 12.71 3.34 -2.62
C LEU A 246 13.63 2.13 -2.86
N ARG A 247 13.06 1.00 -3.27
CA ARG A 247 13.81 -0.27 -3.46
C ARG A 247 13.41 -0.96 -4.77
N GLY A 248 14.30 -1.81 -5.27
CA GLY A 248 14.03 -2.70 -6.42
C GLY A 248 14.31 -2.11 -7.80
N GLY A 249 14.38 -0.79 -7.92
CA GLY A 249 14.44 -0.12 -9.22
C GLY A 249 13.13 -0.28 -10.00
N SER A 250 13.14 0.14 -11.27
CA SER A 250 11.94 0.20 -12.10
C SER A 250 12.19 -0.25 -13.55
N TYR A 251 11.18 -0.14 -14.40
CA TYR A 251 11.23 -0.51 -15.82
C TYR A 251 12.33 0.21 -16.62
N PHE A 252 12.85 1.35 -16.14
CA PHE A 252 13.97 2.05 -16.77
C PHE A 252 15.32 1.83 -16.07
N SER A 253 15.38 0.99 -15.04
CA SER A 253 16.63 0.65 -14.35
C SER A 253 17.56 -0.14 -15.26
N ALA A 254 18.77 0.37 -15.45
CA ALA A 254 19.78 -0.21 -16.32
C ALA A 254 20.70 -1.19 -15.57
N PRO A 255 21.26 -2.20 -16.25
CA PRO A 255 22.23 -3.10 -15.63
C PRO A 255 23.60 -2.47 -15.39
N ALA A 256 23.94 -1.38 -16.08
CA ALA A 256 25.26 -0.76 -16.03
C ALA A 256 25.65 -0.20 -14.64
N ASN A 257 24.68 -0.09 -13.73
CA ASN A 257 24.85 0.39 -12.36
C ASN A 257 24.12 -0.48 -11.34
N ASP A 258 23.90 -1.76 -11.65
CA ASP A 258 23.28 -2.74 -10.71
C ASP A 258 21.94 -2.26 -10.11
N GLN A 259 21.15 -1.43 -10.81
CA GLN A 259 19.94 -0.82 -10.25
C GLN A 259 18.84 -1.83 -9.87
N LEU A 260 18.83 -2.99 -10.52
CA LEU A 260 17.91 -4.10 -10.24
C LEU A 260 18.41 -5.05 -9.14
N LYS A 261 19.60 -4.79 -8.58
CA LYS A 261 20.15 -5.58 -7.48
C LYS A 261 19.35 -5.28 -6.22
N CYS A 262 19.06 -6.30 -5.41
CA CYS A 262 18.35 -6.13 -4.15
C CYS A 262 19.05 -5.19 -3.16
N GLY A 263 20.37 -5.09 -3.27
CA GLY A 263 21.22 -4.17 -2.51
C GLY A 263 21.81 -3.08 -3.39
N SER A 264 21.10 -2.62 -4.42
CA SER A 264 21.49 -1.46 -5.23
C SER A 264 21.75 -0.25 -4.35
N ASP A 265 22.50 0.71 -4.90
CA ASP A 265 22.83 1.97 -4.24
C ASP A 265 21.57 2.68 -3.73
N LEU A 266 21.74 3.48 -2.67
CA LEU A 266 20.66 4.16 -1.97
C LEU A 266 19.82 5.02 -2.93
N GLU A 267 18.60 4.58 -3.19
CA GLU A 267 17.58 5.34 -3.92
C GLU A 267 16.67 6.06 -2.91
N THR A 268 16.60 7.38 -3.01
CA THR A 268 15.81 8.21 -2.09
C THR A 268 15.07 9.29 -2.84
N SER A 269 13.89 9.63 -2.33
CA SER A 269 13.06 10.71 -2.83
C SER A 269 12.30 11.39 -1.68
N PRO A 270 11.97 12.69 -1.76
CA PRO A 270 11.16 13.35 -0.74
C PRO A 270 9.83 12.62 -0.49
N ARG A 271 9.36 12.65 0.76
CA ARG A 271 8.12 11.99 1.19
C ARG A 271 6.91 12.33 0.33
N GLY A 272 6.79 13.59 -0.11
CA GLY A 272 5.71 14.08 -0.97
C GLY A 272 5.99 14.09 -2.45
N GLN A 273 7.11 13.50 -2.89
CA GLN A 273 7.41 13.36 -4.30
C GLN A 273 6.81 12.06 -4.82
N ASP A 274 6.01 12.14 -5.88
CA ASP A 274 5.60 11.00 -6.69
C ASP A 274 6.43 10.91 -7.98
N ASN A 275 6.35 9.77 -8.66
CA ASN A 275 6.89 9.57 -10.00
C ASN A 275 6.19 8.41 -10.71
N THR A 276 6.27 8.38 -12.04
CA THR A 276 5.64 7.38 -12.92
C THR A 276 6.15 5.95 -12.75
N ASP A 277 7.07 5.74 -11.82
CA ASP A 277 7.67 4.47 -11.48
C ASP A 277 7.78 4.24 -9.96
N PHE A 278 7.13 5.07 -9.14
CA PHE A 278 7.09 4.90 -7.69
C PHE A 278 5.79 4.21 -7.28
N GLY A 279 5.90 2.97 -6.85
CA GLY A 279 4.81 2.13 -6.40
C GLY A 279 4.96 1.66 -4.96
N VAL A 280 4.28 0.56 -4.63
CA VAL A 280 4.23 0.03 -3.27
C VAL A 280 3.96 -1.46 -3.25
N ARG A 281 4.56 -2.15 -2.27
CA ARG A 281 4.02 -3.39 -1.70
C ARG A 281 3.90 -3.26 -0.19
N CYS A 282 2.95 -3.99 0.38
CA CYS A 282 2.68 -3.93 1.81
C CYS A 282 3.24 -5.15 2.55
N CYS A 283 3.57 -4.93 3.82
CA CYS A 283 3.89 -5.96 4.79
C CYS A 283 2.89 -5.93 5.95
N LYS A 284 2.85 -6.99 6.75
CA LYS A 284 1.99 -7.09 7.93
C LYS A 284 2.68 -7.90 9.01
N ASP A 285 2.53 -7.49 10.26
CA ASP A 285 2.95 -8.28 11.41
C ASP A 285 2.08 -9.55 11.55
N TYR A 286 2.68 -10.61 12.08
CA TYR A 286 2.05 -11.90 12.32
C TYR A 286 1.10 -11.90 13.54
#